data_AF-A0A1Q5QW16-F1
#
_entry.id   AF-A0A1Q5QW16-F1
#
_cell.length_a   1.000
_cell.length_b   1.000
_cell.length_c   1.000
_cell.angle_alpha   90.00
_cell.angle_beta   90.00
_cell.angle_gamma   90.00
#
_symmetry.space_group_name_H-M   'P 1'
#
loop_
_entity.id
_entity.type
_entity.pdbx_description
1 polymer ?
#
loop_
_entity_poly.entity_id
_entity_poly.type
_entity_poly.pdbx_seq_one_letter_code
_entity_poly.pdbx_strand_id
1 'polypeptide(L)'
;MASEQAHLARVPAPMTRAQFVQRSKERALALLTVGKIREAVASMMMDMRKYPDCEAPQEVNVIGILAVTAGDISLARAYIDGF
;
A
#
# COMPACT_ATOMS: atom_id res chain seq x y z
N MET A 1 -29.05 8.72 -40.08
CA MET A 1 -29.24 8.33 -38.67
C MET A 1 -28.00 7.57 -38.24
N ALA A 2 -26.89 8.30 -38.07
CA ALA A 2 -25.61 7.72 -37.68
C ALA A 2 -25.59 7.55 -36.16
N SER A 3 -25.51 6.30 -35.71
CA SER A 3 -25.11 5.96 -34.35
C SER A 3 -23.68 6.42 -34.15
N GLU A 4 -23.49 7.56 -33.52
CA GLU A 4 -22.19 8.06 -33.13
C GLU A 4 -22.13 8.29 -31.62
N GLN A 5 -20.96 7.97 -31.07
CA GLN A 5 -20.52 8.18 -29.68
C GLN A 5 -20.96 7.05 -28.74
N ALA A 6 -20.48 5.83 -28.98
CA ALA A 6 -19.12 5.42 -28.65
C ALA A 6 -18.77 5.75 -27.19
N HIS A 7 -18.97 4.75 -26.33
CA HIS A 7 -17.94 4.28 -25.43
C HIS A 7 -17.10 5.40 -24.80
N LEU A 8 -17.72 6.20 -23.92
CA LEU A 8 -16.98 6.92 -22.89
C LEU A 8 -16.27 5.86 -22.06
N ALA A 9 -15.06 5.50 -22.49
CA ALA A 9 -14.06 4.88 -21.67
C ALA A 9 -13.96 5.78 -20.45
N ARG A 10 -14.58 5.32 -19.36
CA ARG A 10 -14.55 5.96 -18.05
C ARG A 10 -13.08 6.02 -17.67
N VAL A 11 -12.43 7.14 -17.98
CA VAL A 11 -11.11 7.46 -17.46
C VAL A 11 -11.26 7.30 -15.95
N PRO A 12 -10.56 6.35 -15.32
CA PRO A 12 -10.65 6.21 -13.88
C PRO A 12 -10.28 7.56 -13.30
N ALA A 13 -11.17 8.13 -12.48
CA ALA A 13 -10.85 9.34 -11.75
C ALA A 13 -9.50 9.12 -11.06
N PRO A 14 -8.60 10.14 -11.03
CA PRO A 14 -7.31 10.00 -10.38
C PRO A 14 -7.54 9.47 -8.96
N MET A 15 -6.93 8.31 -8.67
CA MET A 15 -7.08 7.63 -7.38
C MET A 15 -6.66 8.59 -6.28
N THR A 16 -7.53 8.80 -5.29
CA THR A 16 -7.18 9.71 -4.19
C THR A 16 -6.06 9.09 -3.35
N ARG A 17 -5.29 9.93 -2.66
CA ARG A 17 -4.27 9.49 -1.69
C ARG A 17 -4.83 8.42 -0.74
N ALA A 18 -6.00 8.67 -0.16
CA ALA A 18 -6.64 7.75 0.78
C ALA A 18 -6.99 6.39 0.15
N GLN A 19 -7.52 6.40 -1.07
CA GLN A 19 -7.81 5.16 -1.81
C GLN A 19 -6.54 4.38 -2.12
N PHE A 20 -5.46 5.07 -2.52
CA PHE A 20 -4.18 4.44 -2.79
C PHE A 20 -3.59 3.78 -1.55
N VAL A 21 -3.51 4.52 -0.44
CA VAL A 21 -3.03 4.01 0.85
C VAL A 21 -3.84 2.80 1.30
N GLN A 22 -5.17 2.89 1.22
CA GLN A 22 -6.05 1.79 1.61
C GLN A 22 -5.81 0.52 0.78
N ARG A 23 -5.67 0.65 -0.54
CA ARG A 23 -5.34 -0.48 -1.42
C ARG A 23 -3.97 -1.09 -1.10
N SER A 24 -2.98 -0.26 -0.79
CA SER A 24 -1.65 -0.71 -0.38
C SER A 24 -1.68 -1.45 0.95
N LYS A 25 -2.46 -0.98 1.92
CA LYS A 25 -2.70 -1.70 3.18
C LYS A 25 -3.33 -3.06 2.93
N GLU A 26 -4.44 -3.13 2.19
CA GLU A 26 -5.13 -4.40 1.89
C GLU A 26 -4.18 -5.43 1.28
N ARG A 27 -3.34 -4.99 0.32
CA ARG A 27 -2.33 -5.85 -0.29
C ARG A 27 -1.27 -6.33 0.70
N ALA A 28 -0.72 -5.43 1.51
CA ALA A 28 0.29 -5.77 2.51
C ALA A 28 -0.27 -6.73 3.58
N LEU A 29 -1.50 -6.49 4.03
CA LEU A 29 -2.19 -7.35 4.99
C LEU A 29 -2.47 -8.75 4.44
N ALA A 30 -2.82 -8.86 3.16
CA ALA A 30 -3.00 -10.16 2.50
C ALA A 30 -1.69 -10.98 2.40
N LEU A 31 -0.53 -10.32 2.33
CA LEU A 31 0.77 -11.00 2.42
C LEU A 31 1.06 -11.42 3.87
N LEU A 32 0.70 -10.56 4.83
CA LEU A 32 0.92 -10.83 6.24
C LEU A 32 0.08 -12.02 6.74
N THR A 33 -1.17 -12.18 6.27
CA THR A 33 -2.03 -13.31 6.64
C THR A 33 -1.48 -14.66 6.21
N VAL A 34 -0.63 -14.71 5.18
CA VAL A 34 0.07 -15.93 4.73
C VAL A 34 1.50 -16.04 5.26
N GLY A 35 1.85 -15.25 6.29
CA GLY A 35 3.15 -15.30 6.96
C GLY A 35 4.30 -14.62 6.20
N LYS A 36 4.03 -13.92 5.10
CA LYS A 36 5.05 -13.24 4.27
C LYS A 36 5.37 -11.85 4.81
N ILE A 37 5.99 -11.80 5.98
CA ILE A 37 6.29 -10.55 6.72
C ILE A 37 7.17 -9.60 5.89
N ARG A 38 8.24 -10.13 5.28
CA ARG A 38 9.17 -9.35 4.46
C ARG A 38 8.47 -8.70 3.28
N GLU A 39 7.67 -9.48 2.55
CA GLU A 39 6.95 -9.00 1.37
C GLU A 39 5.84 -8.02 1.75
N ALA A 40 5.15 -8.25 2.87
CA ALA A 40 4.12 -7.33 3.38
C ALA A 40 4.72 -5.94 3.65
N VAL A 41 5.79 -5.89 4.44
CA VAL A 41 6.48 -4.64 4.80
C VAL A 41 7.08 -3.97 3.57
N ALA A 42 7.77 -4.73 2.71
CA ALA A 42 8.39 -4.19 1.50
C ALA A 42 7.35 -3.63 0.51
N SER A 43 6.21 -4.31 0.32
CA SER A 43 5.13 -3.80 -0.54
C SER A 43 4.62 -2.46 -0.03
N MET A 44 4.42 -2.32 1.29
CA MET A 44 3.93 -1.08 1.87
C MET A 44 4.96 0.06 1.71
N MET A 45 6.22 -0.19 2.06
CA MET A 45 7.31 0.79 1.91
C MET A 45 7.50 1.27 0.47
N MET A 46 7.39 0.36 -0.49
CA MET A 46 7.55 0.69 -1.91
C MET A 46 6.35 1.44 -2.45
N ASP A 47 5.14 1.09 -2.03
CA ASP A 47 3.94 1.79 -2.45
C ASP A 47 3.91 3.23 -1.91
N MET A 48 4.30 3.43 -0.65
CA MET A 48 4.32 4.76 -0.02
C MET A 48 5.35 5.69 -0.63
N ARG A 49 6.42 5.15 -1.24
CA ARG A 49 7.42 5.92 -1.99
C ARG A 49 7.01 6.32 -3.40
N LYS A 50 5.92 5.76 -3.96
CA LYS A 50 5.49 6.07 -5.33
C LYS A 50 4.91 7.47 -5.48
N TYR A 51 4.42 8.06 -4.40
CA TYR A 51 3.79 9.36 -4.39
C TYR A 51 4.42 10.21 -3.28
N PRO A 52 4.93 11.42 -3.58
CA PRO A 52 5.56 12.30 -2.58
C PRO A 52 4.66 12.54 -1.38
N ASP A 53 3.35 12.66 -1.63
CA ASP A 53 2.32 12.95 -0.64
C ASP A 53 2.03 11.75 0.30
N CYS A 54 2.54 10.56 -0.04
CA CYS A 54 2.39 9.31 0.71
C CYS A 54 3.67 8.89 1.43
N GLU A 55 4.79 9.58 1.20
CA GLU A 55 6.08 9.19 1.75
C GLU A 55 6.06 9.33 3.28
N ALA A 56 6.35 8.23 3.97
CA ALA A 56 6.56 8.27 5.41
C ALA A 56 8.01 8.65 5.75
N PRO A 57 8.23 9.34 6.89
CA PRO A 57 9.57 9.59 7.39
C PRO A 57 10.39 8.31 7.49
N GLN A 58 11.69 8.40 7.22
CA GLN A 58 12.59 7.24 7.20
C GLN A 58 12.59 6.48 8.54
N GLU A 59 12.40 7.21 9.65
CA GLU A 59 12.30 6.68 11.01
C GLU A 59 11.12 5.73 11.17
N VAL A 60 9.99 5.99 10.50
CA VAL A 60 8.82 5.10 10.51
C VAL A 60 9.13 3.78 9.81
N ASN A 61 9.92 3.83 8.73
CA ASN A 61 10.33 2.63 7.99
C ASN A 61 11.23 1.71 8.84
N VAL A 62 11.95 2.24 9.84
CA VAL A 62 12.75 1.42 10.76
C VAL A 62 11.88 0.42 11.51
N ILE A 63 10.64 0.80 11.89
CA ILE A 63 9.70 -0.10 12.59
C ILE A 63 9.39 -1.32 11.74
N GLY A 64 9.10 -1.10 10.44
CA GLY A 64 8.85 -2.20 9.50
C GLY A 64 10.08 -3.11 9.34
N ILE A 65 11.29 -2.54 9.26
CA ILE A 65 12.53 -3.31 9.16
C ILE A 65 12.75 -4.16 10.42
N LEU A 66 12.53 -3.59 11.61
CA LEU A 66 12.65 -4.30 12.88
C LEU A 66 11.66 -5.47 12.95
N ALA A 67 10.42 -5.28 12.52
CA ALA A 67 9.42 -6.34 12.46
C ALA A 67 9.86 -7.51 11.57
N VAL A 68 10.45 -7.22 10.40
CA VAL A 68 10.99 -8.25 9.50
C VAL A 68 12.14 -9.00 10.14
N THR A 69 13.08 -8.31 10.78
CA THR A 69 14.25 -8.93 11.43
C THR A 69 13.86 -9.79 12.64
N ALA A 70 12.86 -9.35 13.40
CA ALA A 70 12.35 -10.07 14.56
C ALA A 70 11.37 -11.22 14.20
N GLY A 71 10.87 -11.27 12.96
CA GLY A 71 9.76 -12.15 12.59
C GLY A 71 8.45 -11.79 13.31
N ASP A 72 8.30 -10.53 13.72
CA ASP A 72 7.17 -10.07 14.53
C ASP A 72 5.99 -9.65 13.63
N ILE A 73 5.03 -10.55 13.48
CA ILE A 73 3.81 -10.33 12.70
C ILE A 73 2.97 -9.20 13.29
N SER A 74 2.89 -9.08 14.62
CA SER A 74 2.09 -8.07 15.29
C SER A 74 2.67 -6.67 15.08
N LEU A 75 4.00 -6.55 15.16
CA LEU A 75 4.69 -5.30 14.87
C LEU A 75 4.58 -4.91 13.38
N ALA A 76 4.67 -5.90 12.47
CA ALA A 76 4.47 -5.66 11.04
C ALA A 76 3.03 -5.20 10.74
N ARG A 77 2.03 -5.78 11.41
CA ARG A 77 0.62 -5.36 11.34
C ARG A 77 0.47 -3.90 11.80
N ALA A 78 1.02 -3.56 12.96
CA ALA A 78 0.95 -2.20 13.51
C ALA A 78 1.62 -1.17 12.59
N TYR A 79 2.77 -1.52 12.00
CA TYR A 79 3.43 -0.70 10.99
C TYR A 79 2.53 -0.44 9.76
N ILE A 80 1.88 -1.47 9.21
CA ILE A 80 0.99 -1.33 8.04
C ILE A 80 -0.25 -0.49 8.39
N ASP A 81 -0.89 -0.76 9.52
CA ASP A 81 -2.11 -0.08 9.94
C ASP A 81 -1.87 1.42 10.25
N GLY A 82 -0.62 1.82 10.55
CA GLY A 82 -0.23 3.18 10.91
C GLY A 82 -0.14 4.22 9.77
N PHE A 83 -0.32 3.81 8.51
CA PHE A 83 -0.34 4.74 7.34
C PHE A 83 -1.71 5.36 7.05
#